data_AF-A0A960SH43-F1
#
_entry.id   AF-A0A960SH43-F1
#
_cell.length_a   1.000
_cell.length_b   1.000
_cell.length_c   1.000
_cell.angle_alpha   90.00
_cell.angle_beta   90.00
_cell.angle_gamma   90.00
#
_symmetry.space_group_name_H-M   'P 1'
#
loop_
_entity.id
_entity.type
_entity.pdbx_description
1 polymer ?
#
loop_
_entity_poly.entity_id
_entity_poly.type
_entity_poly.pdbx_seq_one_letter_code
_entity_poly.pdbx_strand_id
1 'polypeptide(L)'
;MSDEAQTPSTNEFEREPVPPSAQKGANKFWGMYAGEHCAGTEFMIGPLFLLNGVSLQNIFLGLLLGNFLAVLSWRFVCVPIATQARLTLYFHLEKIAGKWLVILYNLANGILFCFLAGAM
;
A
#
# COMPACT_ATOMS: atom_id res chain seq x y z
N MET A 1 -6.63 39.77 -23.19
CA MET A 1 -5.60 38.87 -22.62
C MET A 1 -6.18 38.37 -21.31
N SER A 2 -6.78 37.19 -21.33
CA SER A 2 -7.46 36.60 -20.17
C SER A 2 -6.40 35.93 -19.31
N ASP A 3 -6.33 36.29 -18.03
CA ASP A 3 -5.45 35.68 -17.04
C ASP A 3 -5.66 34.16 -16.99
N GLU A 4 -4.65 33.40 -17.41
CA GLU A 4 -4.55 31.96 -17.10
C GLU A 4 -4.27 31.82 -15.61
N ALA A 5 -5.31 31.47 -14.85
CA ALA A 5 -5.18 31.05 -13.47
C ALA A 5 -4.23 29.84 -13.39
N GLN A 6 -2.99 30.11 -12.97
CA GLN A 6 -1.97 29.12 -12.70
C GLN A 6 -2.53 28.13 -11.66
N THR A 7 -2.88 26.92 -12.11
CA THR A 7 -3.30 25.83 -11.23
C THR A 7 -2.12 25.57 -10.28
N PRO A 8 -2.30 25.58 -8.95
CA PRO A 8 -1.19 25.28 -8.06
C PRO A 8 -0.72 23.88 -8.42
N SER A 9 0.52 23.77 -8.89
CA SER A 9 1.14 22.47 -9.13
C SER A 9 1.05 21.67 -7.84
N THR A 10 0.22 20.63 -7.82
CA THR A 10 0.16 19.68 -6.73
C THR A 10 1.54 19.04 -6.65
N ASN A 11 2.40 19.56 -5.80
CA ASN A 11 3.77 19.06 -5.67
C ASN A 11 3.69 17.77 -4.84
N GLU A 12 3.69 16.62 -5.51
CA GLU A 12 3.48 15.30 -4.88
C GLU A 12 4.74 14.72 -4.23
N PHE A 13 5.82 15.51 -4.17
CA PHE A 13 7.08 15.13 -3.53
C PHE A 13 7.64 13.78 -4.04
N GLU A 14 7.50 13.49 -5.34
CA GLU A 14 7.86 12.17 -5.87
C GLU A 14 9.34 11.82 -5.74
N ARG A 15 10.22 12.83 -5.83
CA ARG A 15 11.68 12.68 -5.83
C ARG A 15 12.38 13.41 -4.68
N GLU A 16 11.61 13.90 -3.72
CA GLU A 16 12.12 14.60 -2.55
C GLU A 16 11.42 14.15 -1.27
N PRO A 17 12.04 14.27 -0.09
CA PRO A 17 11.38 13.96 1.17
C PRO A 17 10.17 14.87 1.41
N VAL A 18 9.06 14.29 1.88
CA VAL A 18 7.85 15.05 2.21
C VAL A 18 8.12 16.02 3.37
N PRO A 19 7.97 17.35 3.16
CA PRO A 19 8.26 18.34 4.18
C PRO A 19 7.25 18.29 5.34
N PRO A 20 7.62 18.75 6.55
CA PRO A 20 6.74 18.72 7.71
C PRO A 20 5.38 19.39 7.50
N SER A 21 5.32 20.46 6.69
CA SER A 21 4.09 21.18 6.35
C SER A 21 3.09 20.35 5.53
N ALA A 22 3.56 19.32 4.83
CA ALA A 22 2.74 18.43 4.00
C ALA A 22 2.42 17.08 4.67
N GLN A 23 2.98 16.80 5.85
CA GLN A 23 2.74 15.55 6.58
C GLN A 23 1.30 15.49 7.11
N LYS A 24 0.62 14.38 6.86
CA LYS A 24 -0.76 14.17 7.31
C LYS A 24 -0.79 13.57 8.73
N GLY A 25 -1.80 13.96 9.51
CA GLY A 25 -2.04 13.43 10.86
C GLY A 25 -2.62 12.01 10.87
N ALA A 26 -2.64 11.40 12.06
CA ALA A 26 -3.07 10.01 12.27
C ALA A 26 -4.50 9.71 11.77
N ASN A 27 -5.41 10.67 11.85
CA ASN A 27 -6.79 10.47 11.38
C ASN A 27 -6.86 10.14 9.87
N LYS A 28 -6.00 10.76 9.06
CA LYS A 28 -5.92 10.48 7.62
C LYS A 28 -5.31 9.10 7.36
N PHE A 29 -4.31 8.71 8.17
CA PHE A 29 -3.73 7.37 8.12
C PHE A 29 -4.79 6.30 8.40
N TRP A 30 -5.58 6.44 9.48
CA TRP A 30 -6.60 5.45 9.82
C TRP A 30 -7.70 5.34 8.76
N GLY A 31 -8.10 6.47 8.16
CA GLY A 31 -9.06 6.47 7.05
C GLY A 31 -8.52 5.71 5.83
N MET A 32 -7.27 5.96 5.43
CA MET A 32 -6.64 5.26 4.31
C MET A 32 -6.41 3.79 4.62
N TYR A 33 -5.91 3.47 5.82
CA TYR A 33 -5.68 2.10 6.27
C TYR A 33 -6.97 1.28 6.26
N ALA A 34 -8.08 1.82 6.76
CA ALA A 34 -9.36 1.11 6.78
C ALA A 34 -9.95 0.88 5.38
N GLY A 35 -9.72 1.81 4.44
CA GLY A 35 -10.18 1.67 3.06
C GLY A 35 -9.38 0.64 2.26
N GLU A 36 -8.04 0.68 2.37
CA GLU A 36 -7.13 -0.16 1.58
C GLU A 36 -7.06 -1.61 2.08
N HIS A 37 -7.35 -1.86 3.37
CA HIS A 37 -7.27 -3.23 3.91
C HIS A 37 -8.47 -4.12 3.57
N CYS A 38 -9.60 -3.54 3.20
CA CYS A 38 -10.79 -4.31 2.85
C CYS A 38 -10.72 -4.79 1.39
N ALA A 39 -10.03 -5.90 1.14
CA ALA A 39 -9.93 -6.48 -0.19
C ALA A 39 -11.00 -7.55 -0.44
N GLY A 40 -11.68 -7.50 -1.59
CA GLY A 40 -12.68 -8.50 -1.98
C GLY A 40 -12.12 -9.93 -2.12
N THR A 41 -10.80 -10.06 -2.33
CA THR A 41 -10.11 -11.35 -2.36
C THR A 41 -10.16 -12.07 -1.01
N GLU A 42 -10.01 -11.35 0.10
CA GLU A 42 -10.11 -11.94 1.45
C GLU A 42 -11.52 -12.50 1.71
N PHE A 43 -12.55 -11.84 1.17
CA PHE A 43 -13.94 -12.32 1.27
C PHE A 43 -14.16 -13.66 0.55
N MET A 44 -13.46 -13.92 -0.56
CA MET A 44 -13.55 -15.20 -1.28
C MET A 44 -12.68 -16.31 -0.66
N ILE A 45 -11.54 -15.96 -0.06
CA ILE A 45 -10.63 -16.94 0.53
C ILE A 45 -11.27 -17.67 1.73
N GLY A 46 -12.05 -16.99 2.57
CA GLY A 46 -12.72 -17.59 3.73
C GLY A 46 -13.65 -18.77 3.37
N PRO A 47 -14.63 -18.59 2.47
CA PRO A 47 -15.48 -19.65 1.95
C PRO A 47 -14.70 -20.80 1.30
N LEU A 48 -13.63 -20.49 0.56
CA LEU A 48 -12.80 -21.53 -0.06
C LEU A 48 -12.13 -22.42 1.00
N PHE A 49 -11.64 -21.86 2.11
CA PHE A 49 -11.10 -22.68 3.21
C PHE A 49 -12.18 -23.56 3.86
N LEU A 50 -13.38 -23.02 4.08
CA LEU A 50 -14.52 -23.80 4.59
C LEU A 50 -14.89 -24.96 3.66
N LEU A 51 -14.97 -24.70 2.35
CA LEU A 51 -15.26 -25.72 1.33
C LEU A 51 -14.17 -26.81 1.27
N ASN A 52 -12.92 -26.46 1.59
CA ASN A 52 -11.82 -27.41 1.71
C ASN A 52 -11.73 -28.08 3.10
N GLY A 53 -12.75 -27.94 3.95
CA GLY A 53 -12.88 -28.65 5.22
C GLY A 53 -12.21 -27.97 6.42
N VAL A 54 -11.74 -26.73 6.29
CA VAL A 54 -11.20 -25.97 7.43
C VAL A 54 -12.35 -25.50 8.32
N SER A 55 -12.21 -25.68 9.64
CA SER A 55 -13.21 -25.21 10.61
C SER A 55 -13.25 -23.69 10.68
N LEU A 56 -14.43 -23.12 10.96
CA LEU A 56 -14.61 -21.67 11.13
C LEU A 56 -13.73 -21.11 12.26
N GLN A 57 -13.55 -21.87 13.35
CA GLN A 57 -12.68 -21.49 14.46
C GLN A 57 -11.22 -21.32 14.03
N ASN A 58 -10.71 -22.24 13.19
CA ASN A 58 -9.34 -22.16 12.68
C ASN A 58 -9.16 -20.98 11.73
N ILE A 59 -10.16 -20.69 10.90
CA ILE A 59 -10.15 -19.52 10.02
C ILE A 59 -10.11 -18.23 10.84
N PHE A 60 -10.96 -18.11 11.85
CA PHE A 60 -11.01 -16.93 12.71
C PHE A 60 -9.70 -16.71 13.47
N LEU A 61 -9.18 -17.75 14.12
CA LEU A 61 -7.91 -17.66 14.88
C LEU A 61 -6.72 -17.39 13.95
N GLY A 62 -6.68 -18.04 12.79
CA GLY A 62 -5.66 -17.80 11.78
C GLY A 62 -5.69 -16.37 11.26
N LEU A 63 -6.88 -15.84 10.98
CA LEU A 63 -7.07 -14.46 10.53
C LEU A 63 -6.63 -13.45 11.61
N LEU A 64 -7.02 -13.69 12.86
CA LEU A 64 -6.65 -12.84 13.99
C LEU A 64 -5.13 -12.81 14.20
N LEU A 65 -4.51 -13.99 14.25
CA LEU A 65 -3.05 -14.11 14.44
C LEU A 65 -2.29 -13.53 13.24
N GLY A 66 -2.73 -13.81 12.02
CA GLY A 66 -2.13 -13.30 10.80
C GLY A 66 -2.16 -11.78 10.73
N ASN A 67 -3.32 -11.17 11.01
CA ASN A 67 -3.44 -9.71 11.06
C ASN A 67 -2.58 -9.10 12.17
N PHE A 68 -2.55 -9.73 13.33
CA PHE A 68 -1.69 -9.27 14.43
C PHE A 68 -0.21 -9.26 14.04
N LEU A 69 0.28 -10.35 13.44
CA LEU A 69 1.66 -10.45 12.95
C LEU A 69 1.93 -9.45 11.82
N ALA A 70 0.97 -9.23 10.92
CA ALA A 70 1.08 -8.21 9.88
C ALA A 70 1.26 -6.82 10.48
N VAL A 71 0.46 -6.47 11.50
CA VAL A 71 0.57 -5.21 12.25
C VAL A 71 1.94 -5.05 12.90
N LEU A 72 2.45 -6.09 13.55
CA LEU A 72 3.79 -6.05 14.14
C LEU A 72 4.87 -5.86 13.06
N SER A 73 4.76 -6.57 11.94
CA SER A 73 5.71 -6.48 10.84
C SER A 73 5.82 -5.05 10.30
N TRP A 74 4.70 -4.45 9.87
CA TRP A 74 4.76 -3.10 9.31
C TRP A 74 5.07 -2.04 10.38
N ARG A 75 4.65 -2.25 11.64
CA ARG A 75 4.98 -1.32 12.74
C ARG A 75 6.46 -1.27 13.07
N PHE A 76 7.15 -2.42 13.12
CA PHE A 76 8.55 -2.49 13.55
C PHE A 76 9.54 -2.44 12.39
N VAL A 77 9.12 -2.76 11.17
CA VAL A 77 9.99 -2.72 9.99
C VAL A 77 9.65 -1.54 9.10
N CYS A 78 8.43 -1.45 8.60
CA CYS A 78 8.07 -0.47 7.56
C CYS A 78 7.96 0.97 8.10
N VAL A 79 7.33 1.17 9.26
CA VAL A 79 7.13 2.50 9.85
C VAL A 79 8.44 3.24 10.14
N PRO A 80 9.45 2.67 10.82
CA PRO A 80 10.69 3.41 11.09
C PRO A 80 11.40 3.82 9.79
N ILE A 81 11.42 2.94 8.78
CA ILE A 81 12.02 3.26 7.47
C ILE A 81 11.25 4.39 6.79
N ALA A 82 9.92 4.28 6.70
CA ALA A 82 9.07 5.25 6.01
C ALA A 82 9.08 6.63 6.70
N THR A 83 9.09 6.66 8.03
CA THR A 83 9.06 7.92 8.81
C THR A 83 10.41 8.63 8.85
N GLN A 84 11.53 7.91 8.71
CA GLN A 84 12.87 8.48 8.60
C GLN A 84 13.19 8.95 7.17
N ALA A 85 12.87 8.14 6.16
CA ALA A 85 13.17 8.48 4.77
C ALA A 85 12.20 9.51 4.18
N ARG A 86 10.90 9.38 4.47
CA ARG A 86 9.81 10.23 3.93
C ARG A 86 9.80 10.32 2.40
N LEU A 87 10.28 9.27 1.72
CA LEU A 87 10.27 9.14 0.26
C LEU A 87 9.11 8.24 -0.19
N THR A 88 8.73 8.37 -1.45
CA THR A 88 7.83 7.40 -2.10
C THR A 88 8.50 6.02 -2.18
N LEU A 89 7.70 4.94 -2.18
CA LEU A 89 8.22 3.57 -2.22
C LEU A 89 9.06 3.32 -3.48
N TYR A 90 8.61 3.80 -4.64
CA TYR A 90 9.32 3.65 -5.91
C TYR A 90 10.65 4.39 -5.92
N PHE A 91 10.69 5.62 -5.42
CA PHE A 91 11.93 6.39 -5.37
C PHE A 91 12.92 5.84 -4.33
N HIS A 92 12.41 5.33 -3.21
CA HIS A 92 13.24 4.64 -2.22
C HIS A 92 13.85 3.35 -2.81
N LEU A 93 13.06 2.58 -3.55
CA LEU A 93 13.53 1.39 -4.26
C LEU A 93 14.53 1.74 -5.37
N GLU A 94 14.29 2.82 -6.12
CA GLU A 94 15.20 3.33 -7.14
C GLU A 94 16.59 3.66 -6.54
N LYS A 95 16.62 4.27 -5.35
CA LYS A 95 17.88 4.59 -4.66
C LYS A 95 18.66 3.36 -4.18
N ILE A 96 17.97 2.28 -3.82
CA ILE A 96 18.62 1.07 -3.26
C ILE A 96 18.99 0.09 -4.38
N ALA A 97 18.05 -0.21 -5.27
CA ALA A 97 18.17 -1.27 -6.27
C ALA A 97 18.47 -0.76 -7.68
N GLY A 98 18.42 0.56 -7.91
CA GLY A 98 18.65 1.17 -9.20
C GLY A 98 17.42 1.17 -10.12
N LYS A 99 17.50 2.00 -11.16
CA LYS A 99 16.39 2.27 -12.11
C LYS A 99 15.88 1.03 -12.84
N TRP A 100 16.78 0.12 -13.21
CA TRP A 100 16.43 -1.07 -13.98
C TRP A 100 15.51 -2.03 -13.21
N LEU A 101 15.75 -2.22 -11.91
CA LEU A 101 14.87 -3.06 -11.09
C LEU A 101 13.48 -2.45 -10.95
N VAL A 102 13.41 -1.13 -10.75
CA VAL A 102 12.12 -0.41 -10.62
C VAL A 102 11.31 -0.51 -11.91
N ILE A 103 11.94 -0.39 -13.08
CA ILE A 103 11.26 -0.55 -14.37
C ILE A 103 10.67 -1.96 -14.50
N LEU A 104 11.46 -3.00 -14.17
CA LEU A 104 10.97 -4.38 -14.22
C LEU A 104 9.82 -4.60 -13.23
N TYR A 105 9.94 -4.10 -12.00
CA TYR A 105 8.91 -4.19 -10.98
C TYR A 105 7.62 -3.48 -11.40
N ASN A 106 7.72 -2.28 -11.97
CA ASN A 106 6.58 -1.52 -12.47
C ASN A 106 5.90 -2.21 -13.65
N LEU A 107 6.68 -2.83 -14.55
CA LEU A 107 6.12 -3.62 -15.64
C LEU A 107 5.36 -4.84 -15.12
N ALA A 108 5.95 -5.59 -14.18
CA ALA A 108 5.29 -6.74 -13.56
C ALA A 108 4.00 -6.34 -12.83
N ASN A 109 4.02 -5.24 -12.06
CA ASN A 109 2.83 -4.72 -11.41
C ASN A 109 1.77 -4.25 -12.42
N GLY A 110 2.18 -3.59 -13.51
CA GLY A 110 1.25 -3.16 -14.56
C GLY A 110 0.52 -4.34 -15.19
N ILE A 111 1.24 -5.43 -15.48
CA ILE A 111 0.64 -6.67 -15.99
C ILE A 111 -0.33 -7.26 -14.95
N LEU A 112 0.11 -7.35 -13.69
CA LEU A 112 -0.70 -7.91 -12.60
C LEU A 112 -2.00 -7.12 -12.37
N PHE A 113 -1.93 -5.79 -12.37
CA PHE A 113 -3.12 -4.93 -12.25
C PHE A 113 -4.03 -5.02 -13.46
N CYS A 114 -3.50 -5.26 -14.67
CA CYS A 114 -4.32 -5.47 -15.85
C CYS A 114 -5.21 -6.73 -15.70
N PHE A 115 -4.64 -7.82 -15.17
CA PHE A 115 -5.42 -9.02 -14.87
C PHE A 115 -6.39 -8.85 -13.70
N LEU A 116 -5.97 -8.18 -12.62
CA LEU A 116 -6.82 -7.88 -11.47
C LEU A 116 -8.01 -6.99 -11.86
N ALA A 117 -7.79 -5.95 -12.65
CA ALA A 117 -8.83 -5.07 -13.15
C ALA A 117 -9.80 -5.78 -14.11
N GLY A 118 -9.34 -6.81 -14.84
CA GLY A 118 -10.21 -7.64 -15.66
C GLY A 118 -10.98 -8.72 -14.88
N ALA A 119 -10.55 -9.03 -13.64
CA ALA A 119 -11.13 -10.05 -12.79
C ALA A 119 -12.09 -9.50 -11.72
N MET A 120 -12.01 -8.20 -11.41
CA MET A 120 -12.97 -7.47 -10.57
C MET A 120 -14.15 -6.97 -11.40
#